data_AF-A0A2W6RWJ3-F1
#
_entry.id   AF-A0A2W6RWJ3-F1
#
_cell.length_a   1.000
_cell.length_b   1.000
_cell.length_c   1.000
_cell.angle_alpha   90.00
_cell.angle_beta   90.00
_cell.angle_gamma   90.00
#
_symmetry.space_group_name_H-M   'P 1'
#
loop_
_entity.id
_entity.type
_entity.pdbx_description
1 polymer ?
#
loop_
_entity_poly.entity_id
_entity_poly.type
_entity_poly.pdbx_seq_one_letter_code
_entity_poly.pdbx_strand_id
1 'polypeptide(L)'
;PVISPENEFWELCYTMNDSWGFQPFDTHYKTPNMIVRTLTDVISMGGNLLLDIGPKSDGSIPEEQIEILKNLGRWTSKHKEAIYETRKGLPFENYKGKSSISKDGKKLFLYLEEAKDFTKIYSLSSLPISAKIIGDNTGKVNFKNDSNGNINLNFSNVKFDQDVTVVELSFNEKIKFSSVIKKEDLALQKILEDQNTKNTTYKIAEQLYEGKNIFNNSGLTNDGLNMKIPTNLKTNQEILSWISKHAEALFETEKGLPNGHYTGMSALSKDQQTVYLFVEGVPTGPIALKGIKNGISRIRIVGEGSMLNHSIYNKLYWSDRPGIIYIDIPKKRLDKNMTVIAVLLDKPVELYREKVKTIENNL
;
A
#
# COMPACT_ATOMS: atom_id res chain seq x y z
N PRO A 1 -10.30 -8.56 -1.26
CA PRO A 1 -9.05 -8.09 -1.92
C PRO A 1 -8.84 -8.90 -3.19
N VAL A 2 -8.10 -8.35 -4.17
CA VAL A 2 -7.55 -9.17 -5.26
C VAL A 2 -6.57 -10.15 -4.61
N ILE A 3 -6.71 -11.43 -4.91
CA ILE A 3 -5.88 -12.50 -4.35
C ILE A 3 -5.46 -13.37 -5.52
N SER A 4 -4.18 -13.72 -5.60
CA SER A 4 -3.72 -14.70 -6.58
C SER A 4 -4.40 -16.06 -6.30
N PRO A 5 -5.07 -16.68 -7.29
CA PRO A 5 -5.55 -18.04 -7.16
C PRO A 5 -4.39 -19.03 -6.96
N GLU A 6 -4.73 -20.29 -6.67
CA GLU A 6 -3.73 -21.38 -6.57
C GLU A 6 -3.05 -21.67 -7.91
N ASN A 7 -3.76 -21.44 -9.03
CA ASN A 7 -3.21 -21.61 -10.36
C ASN A 7 -2.15 -20.53 -10.66
N GLU A 8 -1.05 -20.95 -11.28
CA GLU A 8 0.02 -20.04 -11.72
C GLU A 8 -0.49 -19.00 -12.72
N PHE A 9 -1.36 -19.42 -13.64
CA PHE A 9 -1.89 -18.54 -14.67
C PHE A 9 -3.33 -18.13 -14.34
N TRP A 10 -3.55 -16.82 -14.30
CA TRP A 10 -4.85 -16.26 -14.01
C TRP A 10 -5.01 -14.87 -14.59
N GLU A 11 -6.27 -14.48 -14.79
CA GLU A 11 -6.67 -13.19 -15.31
C GLU A 11 -7.76 -12.58 -14.42
N LEU A 12 -7.64 -11.29 -14.14
CA LEU A 12 -8.70 -10.50 -13.54
C LEU A 12 -9.49 -9.81 -14.65
N CYS A 13 -10.73 -10.23 -14.87
CA CYS A 13 -11.67 -9.47 -15.68
C CYS A 13 -12.27 -8.34 -14.85
N TYR A 14 -12.24 -7.11 -15.36
CA TYR A 14 -12.54 -5.92 -14.57
C TYR A 14 -13.30 -4.86 -15.37
N THR A 15 -14.40 -4.35 -14.80
CA THR A 15 -15.22 -3.29 -15.39
C THR A 15 -14.69 -1.90 -15.01
N MET A 16 -14.95 -0.89 -15.83
CA MET A 16 -14.61 0.50 -15.48
C MET A 16 -15.62 1.14 -14.52
N ASN A 17 -16.91 0.82 -14.65
CA ASN A 17 -17.98 1.19 -13.72
C ASN A 17 -18.60 -0.07 -13.08
N ASP A 18 -19.88 -0.09 -12.74
CA ASP A 18 -20.55 -1.23 -12.10
C ASP A 18 -21.21 -2.18 -13.12
N SER A 19 -21.04 -1.93 -14.43
CA SER A 19 -21.68 -2.65 -15.52
C SER A 19 -20.66 -3.20 -16.53
N TRP A 20 -20.96 -4.35 -17.15
CA TRP A 20 -20.19 -4.90 -18.28
C TRP A 20 -20.66 -4.29 -19.62
N GLY A 21 -21.98 -4.31 -19.86
CA GLY A 21 -22.58 -3.63 -21.00
C GLY A 21 -22.74 -2.14 -20.74
N PHE A 22 -22.92 -1.35 -21.80
CA PHE A 22 -23.27 0.06 -21.66
C PHE A 22 -24.61 0.22 -20.92
N GLN A 23 -24.55 0.95 -19.80
CA GLN A 23 -25.71 1.32 -18.99
C GLN A 23 -25.76 2.86 -18.90
N PRO A 24 -26.72 3.53 -19.58
CA PRO A 24 -26.78 5.00 -19.65
C PRO A 24 -26.78 5.74 -18.30
N PHE A 25 -27.26 5.09 -17.24
CA PHE A 25 -27.38 5.69 -15.91
C PHE A 25 -26.28 5.25 -14.93
N ASP A 26 -25.37 4.37 -15.36
CA ASP A 26 -24.22 3.97 -14.55
C ASP A 26 -23.05 4.93 -14.76
N THR A 27 -23.02 5.98 -13.94
CA THR A 27 -21.98 7.00 -13.94
C THR A 27 -20.89 6.73 -12.90
N HIS A 28 -20.89 5.55 -12.27
CA HIS A 28 -19.99 5.24 -11.15
C HIS A 28 -18.64 4.69 -11.63
N TYR A 29 -17.95 5.49 -12.45
CA TYR A 29 -16.67 5.13 -13.04
C TYR A 29 -15.53 5.20 -12.03
N LYS A 30 -14.66 4.19 -12.06
CA LYS A 30 -13.37 4.19 -11.38
C LYS A 30 -12.46 5.23 -12.02
N THR A 31 -11.63 5.89 -11.21
CA THR A 31 -10.66 6.83 -11.74
C THR A 31 -9.52 6.12 -12.47
N PRO A 32 -8.80 6.79 -13.40
CA PRO A 32 -7.63 6.20 -14.04
C PRO A 32 -6.58 5.69 -13.04
N ASN A 33 -6.40 6.40 -11.93
CA ASN A 33 -5.52 6.01 -10.83
C ASN A 33 -5.91 4.64 -10.25
N MET A 34 -7.21 4.42 -9.98
CA MET A 34 -7.71 3.14 -9.48
C MET A 34 -7.44 1.99 -10.45
N ILE A 35 -7.59 2.23 -11.76
CA ILE A 35 -7.30 1.23 -12.80
C ILE A 35 -5.81 0.90 -12.84
N VAL A 36 -4.92 1.89 -12.83
CA VAL A 36 -3.46 1.67 -12.80
C VAL A 36 -3.04 0.91 -11.54
N ARG A 37 -3.58 1.26 -10.37
CA ARG A 37 -3.29 0.55 -9.12
C ARG A 37 -3.80 -0.89 -9.10
N THR A 38 -4.94 -1.13 -9.76
CA THR A 38 -5.46 -2.49 -9.95
C THR A 38 -4.57 -3.30 -10.90
N LEU A 39 -4.09 -2.69 -11.98
CA LEU A 39 -3.11 -3.32 -12.86
C LEU A 39 -1.83 -3.70 -12.10
N THR A 40 -1.30 -2.82 -11.23
CA THR A 40 -0.11 -3.16 -10.45
C THR A 40 -0.36 -4.19 -9.34
N ASP A 41 -1.57 -4.26 -8.77
CA ASP A 41 -1.97 -5.40 -7.92
C ASP A 41 -1.84 -6.72 -8.68
N VAL A 42 -2.43 -6.77 -9.87
CA VAL A 42 -2.49 -7.97 -10.72
C VAL A 42 -1.08 -8.40 -11.17
N ILE A 43 -0.26 -7.47 -11.68
CA ILE A 43 1.12 -7.76 -12.07
C ILE A 43 1.93 -8.26 -10.87
N SER A 44 1.77 -7.64 -9.70
CA SER A 44 2.53 -8.04 -8.50
C SER A 44 2.20 -9.45 -8.04
N MET A 45 1.00 -9.91 -8.36
CA MET A 45 0.50 -11.25 -8.07
C MET A 45 0.68 -12.24 -9.24
N GLY A 46 1.33 -11.81 -10.33
CA GLY A 46 1.67 -12.65 -11.48
C GLY A 46 0.53 -12.93 -12.47
N GLY A 47 -0.54 -12.13 -12.45
CA GLY A 47 -1.69 -12.31 -13.33
C GLY A 47 -1.76 -11.33 -14.49
N ASN A 48 -2.80 -11.51 -15.31
CA ASN A 48 -3.19 -10.59 -16.38
C ASN A 48 -4.43 -9.78 -15.99
N LEU A 49 -4.55 -8.56 -16.54
CA LEU A 49 -5.76 -7.74 -16.39
C LEU A 49 -6.47 -7.65 -17.73
N LEU A 50 -7.71 -8.14 -17.78
CA LEU A 50 -8.64 -7.88 -18.87
C LEU A 50 -9.55 -6.74 -18.43
N LEU A 51 -9.33 -5.56 -19.01
CA LEU A 51 -10.13 -4.38 -18.75
C LEU A 51 -11.24 -4.27 -19.80
N ASP A 52 -12.48 -4.31 -19.33
CA ASP A 52 -13.68 -4.28 -20.16
C ASP A 52 -13.98 -2.87 -20.72
N ILE A 53 -14.68 -2.84 -21.85
CA ILE A 53 -15.29 -1.63 -22.43
C ILE A 53 -16.76 -1.92 -22.79
N GLY A 54 -17.62 -0.94 -22.55
CA GLY A 54 -19.03 -1.00 -22.90
C GLY A 54 -19.40 0.06 -23.94
N PRO A 55 -19.32 -0.24 -25.26
CA PRO A 55 -19.74 0.68 -26.31
C PRO A 55 -21.24 0.98 -26.27
N LYS A 56 -21.62 2.18 -26.67
CA LYS A 56 -23.02 2.61 -26.87
C LYS A 56 -23.66 1.85 -28.03
N SER A 57 -24.99 1.93 -28.15
CA SER A 57 -25.75 1.28 -29.23
C SER A 57 -25.37 1.75 -30.65
N ASP A 58 -24.78 2.94 -30.78
CA ASP A 58 -24.26 3.48 -32.05
C ASP A 58 -22.80 3.04 -32.33
N GLY A 59 -22.20 2.23 -31.46
CA GLY A 59 -20.83 1.75 -31.55
C GLY A 59 -19.76 2.69 -30.98
N SER A 60 -20.13 3.89 -30.53
CA SER A 60 -19.18 4.83 -29.90
C SER A 60 -18.82 4.41 -28.47
N ILE A 61 -17.59 4.72 -28.03
CA ILE A 61 -17.16 4.47 -26.65
C ILE A 61 -17.52 5.69 -25.79
N PRO A 62 -18.10 5.53 -24.58
CA PRO A 62 -18.33 6.64 -23.64
C PRO A 62 -17.07 7.45 -23.33
N GLU A 63 -17.22 8.76 -23.11
CA GLU A 63 -16.10 9.68 -22.93
C GLU A 63 -15.26 9.34 -21.68
N GLU A 64 -15.91 8.89 -20.62
CA GLU A 64 -15.29 8.45 -19.37
C GLU A 64 -14.38 7.24 -19.60
N GLN A 65 -14.83 6.27 -20.41
CA GLN A 65 -14.02 5.11 -20.78
C GLN A 65 -12.83 5.51 -21.65
N ILE A 66 -13.02 6.46 -22.58
CA ILE A 66 -11.94 7.02 -23.40
C ILE A 66 -10.88 7.69 -22.53
N GLU A 67 -11.29 8.48 -21.52
CA GLU A 67 -10.36 9.13 -20.58
C GLU A 67 -9.53 8.10 -19.80
N ILE A 68 -10.18 7.06 -19.28
CA ILE A 68 -9.52 5.96 -18.56
C ILE A 68 -8.51 5.26 -19.47
N LEU A 69 -8.91 4.89 -20.69
CA LEU A 69 -8.05 4.21 -21.66
C LEU A 69 -6.85 5.06 -22.08
N LYS A 70 -7.04 6.37 -22.29
CA LYS A 70 -5.94 7.29 -22.63
C LYS A 70 -4.93 7.41 -21.48
N ASN A 71 -5.41 7.55 -20.24
CA ASN A 71 -4.53 7.63 -19.07
C ASN A 71 -3.81 6.30 -18.81
N LEU A 72 -4.49 5.17 -18.99
CA LEU A 72 -3.87 3.85 -18.94
C LEU A 72 -2.81 3.68 -20.04
N GLY A 73 -3.11 4.10 -21.27
CA GLY A 73 -2.16 4.10 -22.40
C GLY A 73 -0.92 4.96 -22.12
N ARG A 74 -1.10 6.16 -21.53
CA ARG A 74 0.00 7.03 -21.07
C ARG A 74 0.89 6.30 -20.07
N TRP A 75 0.30 5.70 -19.04
CA TRP A 75 1.07 5.04 -17.98
C TRP A 75 1.77 3.77 -18.50
N THR A 76 1.07 2.91 -19.24
CA THR A 76 1.62 1.65 -19.76
C THR A 76 2.71 1.87 -20.80
N SER A 77 2.58 2.89 -21.67
CA SER A 77 3.61 3.25 -22.64
C SER A 77 4.92 3.69 -21.96
N LYS A 78 4.81 4.48 -20.88
CA LYS A 78 5.96 4.95 -20.09
C LYS A 78 6.63 3.81 -19.32
N HIS A 79 5.86 2.86 -18.78
CA HIS A 79 6.35 1.84 -17.85
C HIS A 79 6.37 0.41 -18.41
N LYS A 80 6.33 0.24 -19.74
CA LYS A 80 6.19 -1.05 -20.44
C LYS A 80 7.14 -2.16 -19.96
N GLU A 81 8.38 -1.83 -19.60
CA GLU A 81 9.38 -2.80 -19.12
C GLU A 81 9.02 -3.45 -17.79
N ALA A 82 8.23 -2.76 -16.97
CA ALA A 82 7.72 -3.25 -15.69
C ALA A 82 6.34 -3.90 -15.80
N ILE A 83 5.86 -4.15 -17.02
CA ILE A 83 4.54 -4.75 -17.27
C ILE A 83 4.76 -6.05 -18.05
N TYR A 84 5.28 -5.93 -19.26
CA TYR A 84 5.41 -7.05 -20.19
C TYR A 84 6.60 -7.93 -19.83
N GLU A 85 6.44 -9.25 -20.01
CA GLU A 85 7.47 -10.24 -19.66
C GLU A 85 7.99 -10.13 -18.22
N THR A 86 7.11 -9.75 -17.29
CA THR A 86 7.39 -9.79 -15.85
C THR A 86 6.77 -11.02 -15.19
N ARG A 87 7.13 -11.28 -13.95
CA ARG A 87 6.65 -12.35 -13.09
C ARG A 87 6.30 -11.78 -11.72
N LYS A 88 5.56 -12.57 -10.94
CA LYS A 88 5.18 -12.28 -9.55
C LYS A 88 6.36 -11.69 -8.78
N GLY A 89 6.07 -10.62 -8.03
CA GLY A 89 7.08 -9.89 -7.30
C GLY A 89 7.45 -10.50 -5.96
N LEU A 90 8.04 -9.64 -5.13
CA LEU A 90 8.45 -9.96 -3.78
C LEU A 90 7.25 -10.23 -2.87
N PRO A 91 7.37 -11.20 -1.94
CA PRO A 91 6.44 -11.31 -0.84
C PRO A 91 6.39 -10.03 0.00
N PHE A 92 5.26 -9.78 0.66
CA PHE A 92 5.04 -8.55 1.43
C PHE A 92 5.99 -8.41 2.63
N GLU A 93 6.42 -9.53 3.21
CA GLU A 93 7.43 -9.57 4.25
C GLU A 93 8.78 -9.00 3.78
N ASN A 94 9.16 -9.26 2.52
CA ASN A 94 10.39 -8.76 1.88
C ASN A 94 10.26 -7.32 1.40
N TYR A 95 9.08 -6.88 0.99
CA TYR A 95 8.84 -5.51 0.55
C TYR A 95 7.41 -5.10 0.90
N LYS A 96 7.28 -4.05 1.70
CA LYS A 96 5.99 -3.49 2.16
C LYS A 96 5.33 -2.67 1.05
N GLY A 97 5.05 -3.33 -0.07
CA GLY A 97 4.51 -2.71 -1.27
C GLY A 97 4.39 -3.71 -2.42
N LYS A 98 4.10 -3.17 -3.60
CA LYS A 98 3.84 -3.93 -4.83
C LYS A 98 5.10 -4.00 -5.69
N SER A 99 5.43 -5.18 -6.23
CA SER A 99 6.62 -5.33 -7.08
C SER A 99 6.45 -6.41 -8.13
N SER A 100 7.34 -6.46 -9.12
CA SER A 100 7.45 -7.55 -10.09
C SER A 100 8.91 -7.81 -10.44
N ILE A 101 9.18 -8.98 -11.01
CA ILE A 101 10.53 -9.38 -11.42
C ILE A 101 10.53 -9.62 -12.93
N SER A 102 11.57 -9.19 -13.65
CA SER A 102 11.70 -9.52 -15.08
C SER A 102 11.78 -11.04 -15.30
N LYS A 103 11.34 -11.54 -16.46
CA LYS A 103 11.39 -12.96 -16.80
C LYS A 103 12.77 -13.61 -16.66
N ASP A 104 13.84 -12.86 -16.93
CA ASP A 104 15.21 -13.34 -16.77
C ASP A 104 15.70 -13.31 -15.31
N GLY A 105 14.94 -12.72 -14.39
CA GLY A 105 15.23 -12.61 -12.96
C GLY A 105 16.23 -11.51 -12.59
N LYS A 106 16.64 -10.65 -13.53
CA LYS A 106 17.73 -9.67 -13.35
C LYS A 106 17.27 -8.25 -13.08
N LYS A 107 15.97 -7.97 -13.15
CA LYS A 107 15.38 -6.68 -12.79
C LYS A 107 14.27 -6.87 -11.77
N LEU A 108 14.25 -6.00 -10.77
CA LEU A 108 13.16 -5.86 -9.82
C LEU A 108 12.48 -4.52 -10.06
N PHE A 109 11.17 -4.52 -10.24
CA PHE A 109 10.36 -3.32 -10.38
C PHE A 109 9.54 -3.11 -9.12
N LEU A 110 9.60 -1.90 -8.54
CA LEU A 110 8.77 -1.49 -7.41
C LEU A 110 7.70 -0.51 -7.90
N TYR A 111 6.46 -0.69 -7.46
CA TYR A 111 5.33 0.18 -7.79
C TYR A 111 4.98 1.04 -6.57
N LEU A 112 5.29 2.33 -6.63
CA LEU A 112 5.02 3.28 -5.54
C LEU A 112 3.68 3.99 -5.80
N GLU A 113 2.71 3.78 -4.91
CA GLU A 113 1.39 4.42 -4.93
C GLU A 113 1.39 5.77 -4.18
N GLU A 114 2.55 6.16 -3.67
CA GLU A 114 2.77 7.33 -2.85
C GLU A 114 4.11 7.99 -3.19
N ALA A 115 4.14 9.31 -3.11
CA ALA A 115 5.37 10.07 -3.07
C ALA A 115 5.96 10.01 -1.66
N LYS A 116 7.10 9.35 -1.50
CA LYS A 116 7.76 9.13 -0.21
C LYS A 116 9.27 9.23 -0.29
N ASP A 117 9.93 9.51 0.83
CA ASP A 117 11.37 9.79 0.85
C ASP A 117 12.23 8.54 0.66
N PHE A 118 11.75 7.37 1.08
CA PHE A 118 12.52 6.13 1.05
C PHE A 118 11.63 4.90 1.03
N THR A 119 12.23 3.74 0.77
CA THR A 119 11.63 2.42 1.05
C THR A 119 12.71 1.41 1.39
N LYS A 120 12.31 0.28 1.97
CA LYS A 120 13.22 -0.82 2.32
C LYS A 120 12.84 -2.12 1.62
N ILE A 121 13.86 -2.88 1.24
CA ILE A 121 13.73 -4.27 0.79
C ILE A 121 14.52 -5.14 1.76
N TYR A 122 13.87 -6.17 2.29
CA TYR A 122 14.41 -7.08 3.28
C TYR A 122 14.85 -8.40 2.64
N SER A 123 15.92 -8.97 3.19
CA SER A 123 16.44 -10.30 2.84
C SER A 123 16.82 -10.49 1.36
N LEU A 124 17.26 -9.43 0.69
CA LEU A 124 17.88 -9.56 -0.63
C LEU A 124 19.36 -9.92 -0.48
N SER A 125 19.75 -11.11 -0.93
CA SER A 125 21.17 -11.52 -0.93
C SER A 125 21.92 -10.94 -2.12
N SER A 126 21.22 -10.71 -3.24
CA SER A 126 21.79 -10.04 -4.41
C SER A 126 21.86 -8.53 -4.19
N LEU A 127 23.00 -7.93 -4.54
CA LEU A 127 23.16 -6.48 -4.51
C LEU A 127 22.79 -5.87 -5.87
N PRO A 128 21.94 -4.83 -5.89
CA PRO A 128 21.63 -4.13 -7.13
C PRO A 128 22.87 -3.38 -7.63
N ILE A 129 23.08 -3.37 -8.95
CA ILE A 129 24.13 -2.61 -9.61
C ILE A 129 23.67 -1.18 -9.95
N SER A 130 22.37 -0.97 -10.09
CA SER A 130 21.78 0.34 -10.34
C SER A 130 20.34 0.38 -9.86
N ALA A 131 19.86 1.60 -9.60
CA ALA A 131 18.46 1.90 -9.38
C ALA A 131 18.08 3.15 -10.18
N LYS A 132 16.91 3.14 -10.83
CA LYS A 132 16.41 4.28 -11.62
C LYS A 132 14.89 4.35 -11.62
N ILE A 133 14.35 5.53 -11.98
CA ILE A 133 12.91 5.69 -12.24
C ILE A 133 12.64 5.38 -13.71
N ILE A 134 11.68 4.49 -13.97
CA ILE A 134 11.29 4.18 -15.34
C ILE A 134 10.55 5.37 -15.95
N GLY A 135 10.98 5.78 -17.14
CA GLY A 135 10.41 6.93 -17.84
C GLY A 135 10.85 8.30 -17.30
N ASP A 136 11.84 8.35 -16.42
CA ASP A 136 12.51 9.59 -16.00
C ASP A 136 14.02 9.38 -15.91
N ASN A 137 14.75 9.83 -16.94
CA ASN A 137 16.20 9.72 -17.02
C ASN A 137 16.95 10.69 -16.09
N THR A 138 16.24 11.60 -15.42
CA THR A 138 16.82 12.59 -14.51
C THR A 138 16.72 12.17 -13.04
N GLY A 139 15.80 11.27 -12.72
CA GLY A 139 15.56 10.77 -11.38
C GLY A 139 16.75 9.95 -10.85
N LYS A 140 17.44 10.47 -9.83
CA LYS A 140 18.52 9.75 -9.13
C LYS A 140 17.94 8.96 -7.98
N VAL A 141 17.98 7.63 -8.07
CA VAL A 141 17.62 6.73 -6.98
C VAL A 141 18.90 6.23 -6.32
N ASN A 142 19.17 6.72 -5.11
CA ASN A 142 20.30 6.25 -4.32
C ASN A 142 19.87 5.03 -3.51
N PHE A 143 20.77 4.06 -3.34
CA PHE A 143 20.53 2.92 -2.46
C PHE A 143 21.75 2.61 -1.59
N LYS A 144 21.50 2.08 -0.39
CA LYS A 144 22.52 1.62 0.55
C LYS A 144 22.05 0.38 1.28
N ASN A 145 22.97 -0.53 1.59
CA ASN A 145 22.68 -1.66 2.46
C ASN A 145 22.86 -1.25 3.93
N ASP A 146 21.98 -1.76 4.79
CA ASP A 146 22.22 -1.71 6.24
C ASP A 146 23.05 -2.91 6.72
N SER A 147 23.38 -2.92 8.02
CA SER A 147 24.15 -3.98 8.67
C SER A 147 23.47 -5.35 8.65
N ASN A 148 22.16 -5.40 8.40
CA ASN A 148 21.38 -6.63 8.30
C ASN A 148 21.24 -7.13 6.86
N GLY A 149 21.80 -6.40 5.88
CA GLY A 149 21.71 -6.72 4.46
C GLY A 149 20.40 -6.25 3.81
N ASN A 150 19.61 -5.40 4.48
CA ASN A 150 18.44 -4.79 3.85
C ASN A 150 18.86 -3.62 2.96
N ILE A 151 18.17 -3.46 1.84
CA ILE A 151 18.43 -2.36 0.90
C ILE A 151 17.50 -1.20 1.24
N ASN A 152 18.09 -0.03 1.49
CA ASN A 152 17.39 1.22 1.71
C ASN A 152 17.50 2.05 0.43
N LEU A 153 16.38 2.33 -0.22
CA LEU A 153 16.27 3.19 -1.40
C LEU A 153 15.83 4.59 -0.95
N ASN A 154 16.46 5.63 -1.50
CA ASN A 154 16.10 7.03 -1.26
C ASN A 154 15.52 7.66 -2.54
N PHE A 155 14.41 8.38 -2.36
CA PHE A 155 13.64 9.03 -3.42
C PHE A 155 13.46 10.53 -3.18
N SER A 156 14.25 11.15 -2.30
CA SER A 156 14.11 12.57 -1.94
C SER A 156 14.23 13.53 -3.15
N ASN A 157 14.84 13.08 -4.25
CA ASN A 157 15.02 13.86 -5.48
C ASN A 157 14.37 13.19 -6.70
N VAL A 158 13.26 12.48 -6.48
CA VAL A 158 12.51 11.79 -7.54
C VAL A 158 11.25 12.59 -7.91
N LYS A 159 10.97 12.66 -9.21
CA LYS A 159 9.67 13.10 -9.72
C LYS A 159 8.72 11.91 -9.77
N PHE A 160 7.70 11.91 -8.91
CA PHE A 160 6.69 10.87 -8.87
C PHE A 160 5.68 11.02 -10.03
N ASP A 161 5.26 9.90 -10.60
CA ASP A 161 4.13 9.84 -11.54
C ASP A 161 2.81 10.15 -10.81
N GLN A 162 1.86 10.74 -11.53
CA GLN A 162 0.55 11.09 -10.97
C GLN A 162 -0.27 9.87 -10.54
N ASP A 163 0.02 8.69 -11.09
CA ASP A 163 -0.71 7.46 -10.80
C ASP A 163 0.11 6.50 -9.95
N VAL A 164 1.13 5.89 -10.54
CA VAL A 164 2.05 4.98 -9.85
C VAL A 164 3.45 5.20 -10.39
N THR A 165 4.43 5.42 -9.52
CA THR A 165 5.83 5.57 -9.91
C THR A 165 6.50 4.21 -9.96
N VAL A 166 7.30 3.94 -10.98
CA VAL A 166 8.01 2.66 -11.12
C VAL A 166 9.51 2.85 -10.93
N VAL A 167 10.07 2.12 -9.97
CA VAL A 167 11.52 2.05 -9.70
C VAL A 167 12.05 0.73 -10.26
N GLU A 168 13.09 0.76 -11.08
CA GLU A 168 13.83 -0.42 -11.51
C GLU A 168 15.12 -0.54 -10.70
N LEU A 169 15.36 -1.73 -10.14
CA LEU A 169 16.67 -2.16 -9.66
C LEU A 169 17.21 -3.22 -10.62
N SER A 170 18.44 -3.03 -11.12
CA SER A 170 19.11 -3.99 -11.99
C SER A 170 20.14 -4.81 -11.23
N PHE A 171 20.33 -6.07 -11.62
CA PHE A 171 21.26 -7.03 -11.02
C PHE A 171 22.10 -7.73 -12.12
N ASN A 172 23.34 -8.10 -11.79
CA ASN A 172 24.20 -8.87 -12.72
C ASN A 172 23.67 -10.30 -12.95
N GLU A 173 23.15 -10.91 -11.90
CA GLU A 173 22.61 -12.27 -11.86
C GLU A 173 21.14 -12.27 -11.46
N LYS A 174 20.51 -13.45 -11.54
CA LYS A 174 19.18 -13.66 -10.99
C LYS A 174 19.14 -13.27 -9.51
N ILE A 175 18.10 -12.56 -9.10
CA ILE A 175 17.87 -12.14 -7.72
C ILE A 175 17.80 -13.37 -6.81
N LYS A 176 18.58 -13.36 -5.73
CA LYS A 176 18.62 -14.39 -4.69
C LYS A 176 18.13 -13.80 -3.38
N PHE A 177 17.34 -14.59 -2.65
CA PHE A 177 16.82 -14.21 -1.33
C PHE A 177 17.50 -15.02 -0.23
N SER A 178 17.68 -14.37 0.91
CA SER A 178 18.03 -15.04 2.15
C SER A 178 16.78 -15.66 2.76
N SER A 179 16.87 -16.91 3.22
CA SER A 179 15.80 -17.57 3.99
C SER A 179 15.59 -16.95 5.37
N VAL A 180 16.55 -16.15 5.86
CA VAL A 180 16.48 -15.46 7.14
C VAL A 180 16.08 -14.01 6.92
N ILE A 181 14.97 -13.62 7.53
CA ILE A 181 14.56 -12.22 7.68
C ILE A 181 15.12 -11.69 8.99
N LYS A 182 16.24 -10.97 8.92
CA LYS A 182 16.82 -10.29 10.08
C LYS A 182 16.16 -8.93 10.25
N LYS A 183 15.10 -8.89 11.04
CA LYS A 183 14.48 -7.63 11.49
C LYS A 183 15.08 -7.21 12.83
N GLU A 184 15.28 -5.91 12.98
CA GLU A 184 15.82 -5.32 14.19
C GLU A 184 14.70 -5.26 15.25
N ASP A 185 14.86 -5.98 16.36
CA ASP A 185 14.03 -5.74 17.54
C ASP A 185 14.46 -4.41 18.17
N LEU A 186 13.53 -3.47 18.21
CA LEU A 186 13.79 -2.10 18.62
C LEU A 186 13.37 -1.89 20.07
N ALA A 187 14.35 -1.63 20.93
CA ALA A 187 14.08 -1.14 22.27
C ALA A 187 13.51 0.29 22.21
N LEU A 188 12.54 0.60 23.08
CA LEU A 188 11.90 1.92 23.17
C LEU A 188 12.92 3.07 23.26
N GLN A 189 13.98 2.90 24.05
CA GLN A 189 15.04 3.91 24.19
C GLN A 189 15.72 4.24 22.87
N LYS A 190 16.02 3.24 22.03
CA LYS A 190 16.65 3.45 20.72
C LYS A 190 15.72 4.21 19.77
N ILE A 191 14.42 3.96 19.87
CA ILE A 191 13.39 4.68 19.09
C ILE A 191 13.31 6.14 19.52
N LEU A 192 13.33 6.41 20.82
CA LEU A 192 13.25 7.77 21.34
C LEU A 192 14.51 8.60 21.04
N GLU A 193 15.68 7.98 20.85
CA GLU A 193 16.94 8.67 20.57
C GLU A 193 17.31 8.76 19.07
N ASP A 194 16.58 8.06 18.18
CA ASP A 194 16.83 8.08 16.73
C ASP A 194 16.57 9.50 16.18
N GLN A 195 17.50 10.01 15.37
CA GLN A 195 17.42 11.36 14.81
C GLN A 195 16.63 11.40 13.49
N ASN A 196 16.33 10.24 12.89
CA ASN A 196 15.57 10.16 11.65
C ASN A 196 14.09 9.80 11.92
N THR A 197 13.30 10.82 12.25
CA THR A 197 11.88 10.69 12.61
C THR A 197 11.05 9.91 11.59
N LYS A 198 11.24 10.14 10.28
CA LYS A 198 10.50 9.40 9.22
C LYS A 198 10.86 7.92 9.19
N ASN A 199 12.13 7.58 9.34
CA ASN A 199 12.57 6.19 9.42
C ASN A 199 12.09 5.52 10.72
N THR A 200 12.07 6.25 11.83
CA THR A 200 11.63 5.71 13.12
C THR A 200 10.12 5.46 13.16
N THR A 201 9.30 6.38 12.63
CA THR A 201 7.85 6.17 12.50
C THR A 201 7.53 4.98 11.60
N TYR A 202 8.28 4.78 10.51
CA TYR A 202 8.23 3.57 9.69
C TYR A 202 8.52 2.30 10.49
N LYS A 203 9.60 2.31 11.28
CA LYS A 203 9.97 1.18 12.15
C LYS A 203 8.88 0.87 13.20
N ILE A 204 8.26 1.91 13.78
CA ILE A 204 7.14 1.77 14.72
C ILE A 204 5.95 1.09 14.03
N ALA A 205 5.54 1.58 12.86
CA ALA A 205 4.44 1.00 12.09
C ALA A 205 4.70 -0.47 11.69
N GLU A 206 5.94 -0.81 11.36
CA GLU A 206 6.35 -2.19 11.05
C GLU A 206 6.20 -3.12 12.26
N GLN A 207 6.68 -2.69 13.44
CA GLN A 207 6.57 -3.46 14.68
C GLN A 207 5.09 -3.69 15.07
N LEU A 208 4.25 -2.65 14.97
CA LEU A 208 2.82 -2.77 15.24
C LEU A 208 2.10 -3.70 14.26
N TYR A 209 2.43 -3.60 12.97
CA TYR A 209 1.89 -4.52 11.95
C TYR A 209 2.21 -5.98 12.25
N GLU A 210 3.38 -6.25 12.83
CA GLU A 210 3.79 -7.60 13.26
C GLU A 210 3.16 -8.05 14.58
N GLY A 211 2.44 -7.17 15.28
CA GLY A 211 1.88 -7.43 16.62
C GLY A 211 2.89 -7.23 17.75
N LYS A 212 4.04 -6.62 17.47
CA LYS A 212 5.06 -6.26 18.47
C LYS A 212 4.84 -4.82 18.94
N ASN A 213 3.96 -4.65 19.91
CA ASN A 213 3.68 -3.32 20.45
C ASN A 213 4.67 -2.95 21.56
N ILE A 214 5.71 -2.20 21.18
CA ILE A 214 6.76 -1.67 22.06
C ILE A 214 6.25 -0.66 23.10
N PHE A 215 5.03 -0.15 22.95
CA PHE A 215 4.43 0.83 23.85
C PHE A 215 3.63 0.19 24.97
N ASN A 216 3.38 -1.12 24.93
CA ASN A 216 2.77 -1.83 26.03
C ASN A 216 3.64 -1.70 27.29
N ASN A 217 3.03 -1.25 28.39
CA ASN A 217 3.72 -0.96 29.65
C ASN A 217 4.85 0.09 29.56
N SER A 218 4.85 0.94 28.52
CA SER A 218 5.87 1.99 28.34
C SER A 218 5.58 3.28 29.11
N GLY A 219 4.37 3.44 29.64
CA GLY A 219 3.86 4.70 30.17
C GLY A 219 3.13 5.58 29.15
N LEU A 220 2.95 5.11 27.90
CA LEU A 220 2.02 5.72 26.94
C LEU A 220 0.58 5.64 27.46
N THR A 221 -0.19 6.71 27.29
CA THR A 221 -1.64 6.76 27.54
C THR A 221 -2.42 6.73 26.22
N ASN A 222 -3.71 6.41 26.24
CA ASN A 222 -4.52 6.32 25.02
C ASN A 222 -4.69 7.66 24.26
N ASP A 223 -4.66 8.77 24.99
CA ASP A 223 -4.82 10.13 24.48
C ASP A 223 -3.47 10.82 24.21
N GLY A 224 -2.36 10.19 24.59
CA GLY A 224 -1.02 10.75 24.46
C GLY A 224 -0.74 11.91 25.40
N LEU A 225 -1.61 12.18 26.39
CA LEU A 225 -1.46 13.23 27.39
C LEU A 225 -0.92 12.64 28.70
N ASN A 226 -0.12 13.42 29.44
CA ASN A 226 0.45 13.01 30.73
C ASN A 226 1.18 11.66 30.68
N MET A 227 1.80 11.34 29.54
CA MET A 227 2.56 10.11 29.33
C MET A 227 3.72 10.00 30.32
N LYS A 228 3.98 8.79 30.82
CA LYS A 228 5.12 8.45 31.69
C LYS A 228 6.22 7.71 30.93
N ILE A 229 6.40 8.04 29.66
CA ILE A 229 7.46 7.47 28.82
C ILE A 229 8.81 7.98 29.32
N PRO A 230 9.82 7.11 29.54
CA PRO A 230 11.13 7.53 30.02
C PRO A 230 11.85 8.36 28.95
N THR A 231 12.08 9.65 29.23
CA THR A 231 12.81 10.57 28.34
C THR A 231 14.14 11.01 28.96
N ASN A 232 15.12 11.36 28.13
CA ASN A 232 16.41 11.91 28.55
C ASN A 232 16.86 13.05 27.62
N LEU A 233 18.08 13.57 27.84
CA LEU A 233 18.65 14.68 27.05
C LEU A 233 18.86 14.35 25.56
N LYS A 234 18.90 13.07 25.18
CA LYS A 234 19.06 12.62 23.78
C LYS A 234 17.71 12.34 23.10
N THR A 235 16.60 12.43 23.82
CA THR A 235 15.27 12.15 23.27
C THR A 235 14.93 13.13 22.15
N ASN A 236 14.65 12.59 20.97
CA ASN A 236 14.13 13.32 19.82
C ASN A 236 12.68 13.76 20.09
N GLN A 237 12.51 15.07 20.26
CA GLN A 237 11.21 15.67 20.58
C GLN A 237 10.21 15.57 19.43
N GLU A 238 10.67 15.46 18.18
CA GLU A 238 9.77 15.29 17.03
C GLU A 238 9.12 13.90 17.05
N ILE A 239 9.89 12.86 17.39
CA ILE A 239 9.38 11.49 17.58
C ILE A 239 8.39 11.45 18.74
N LEU A 240 8.75 12.05 19.88
CA LEU A 240 7.88 12.07 21.06
C LEU A 240 6.56 12.80 20.79
N SER A 241 6.61 13.91 20.05
CA SER A 241 5.43 14.67 19.61
C SER A 241 4.54 13.84 18.68
N TRP A 242 5.14 13.12 17.72
CA TRP A 242 4.40 12.21 16.84
C TRP A 242 3.75 11.05 17.61
N ILE A 243 4.47 10.45 18.57
CA ILE A 243 3.95 9.39 19.45
C ILE A 243 2.75 9.91 20.25
N SER A 244 2.86 11.07 20.88
CA SER A 244 1.76 11.71 21.62
C SER A 244 0.56 11.96 20.72
N LYS A 245 0.78 12.59 19.56
CA LYS A 245 -0.27 12.90 18.58
C LYS A 245 -1.01 11.66 18.07
N HIS A 246 -0.34 10.52 17.98
CA HIS A 246 -0.91 9.29 17.42
C HIS A 246 -1.13 8.18 18.44
N ALA A 247 -1.13 8.54 19.72
CA ALA A 247 -1.13 7.60 20.84
C ALA A 247 -2.23 6.53 20.78
N GLU A 248 -3.45 6.86 20.34
CA GLU A 248 -4.53 5.86 20.27
C GLU A 248 -4.21 4.67 19.35
N ALA A 249 -3.41 4.90 18.30
CA ALA A 249 -3.01 3.86 17.34
C ALA A 249 -1.81 3.05 17.84
N LEU A 250 -1.17 3.51 18.90
CA LEU A 250 0.01 2.92 19.52
C LEU A 250 -0.34 2.24 20.86
N PHE A 251 -1.41 2.68 21.52
CA PHE A 251 -1.83 2.24 22.85
C PHE A 251 -2.66 0.95 22.78
N GLU A 252 -2.13 -0.14 23.35
CA GLU A 252 -2.78 -1.45 23.44
C GLU A 252 -3.35 -1.98 22.11
N THR A 253 -2.67 -1.67 20.99
CA THR A 253 -3.04 -2.19 19.67
C THR A 253 -2.45 -3.57 19.42
N GLU A 254 -3.18 -4.34 18.62
CA GLU A 254 -2.86 -5.69 18.19
C GLU A 254 -2.33 -5.72 16.75
N LYS A 255 -1.94 -6.91 16.32
CA LYS A 255 -1.45 -7.20 14.97
C LYS A 255 -2.39 -6.62 13.90
N GLY A 256 -1.78 -6.03 12.87
CA GLY A 256 -2.50 -5.44 11.74
C GLY A 256 -3.26 -6.44 10.87
N LEU A 257 -3.92 -5.88 9.85
CA LEU A 257 -4.61 -6.65 8.82
C LEU A 257 -3.63 -7.57 8.07
N PRO A 258 -4.05 -8.78 7.66
CA PRO A 258 -3.25 -9.62 6.77
C PRO A 258 -2.91 -8.92 5.44
N ASN A 259 -1.79 -9.31 4.82
CA ASN A 259 -1.36 -8.81 3.51
C ASN A 259 -2.49 -8.87 2.46
N GLY A 260 -2.63 -7.83 1.65
CA GLY A 260 -3.58 -7.72 0.56
C GLY A 260 -4.85 -6.95 0.91
N HIS A 261 -5.18 -6.78 2.20
CA HIS A 261 -6.31 -5.96 2.63
C HIS A 261 -6.01 -4.45 2.61
N TYR A 262 -4.76 -4.07 2.84
CA TYR A 262 -4.23 -2.72 2.73
C TYR A 262 -2.81 -2.79 2.17
N THR A 263 -2.43 -1.88 1.27
CA THR A 263 -1.07 -1.87 0.67
C THR A 263 0.00 -1.50 1.70
N GLY A 264 -0.32 -0.66 2.67
CA GLY A 264 0.59 -0.25 3.73
C GLY A 264 0.52 -1.13 4.98
N MET A 265 1.10 -0.61 6.07
CA MET A 265 1.06 -1.24 7.39
C MET A 265 -0.20 -0.84 8.15
N SER A 266 -0.70 -1.71 9.01
CA SER A 266 -1.88 -1.43 9.84
C SER A 266 -1.72 -1.99 11.24
N ALA A 267 -2.58 -1.54 12.15
CA ALA A 267 -2.76 -2.11 13.48
C ALA A 267 -4.26 -2.20 13.80
N LEU A 268 -4.64 -3.04 14.74
CA LEU A 268 -6.02 -3.16 15.21
C LEU A 268 -6.11 -2.64 16.65
N SER A 269 -7.21 -1.97 17.00
CA SER A 269 -7.54 -1.74 18.42
C SER A 269 -7.74 -3.08 19.14
N LYS A 270 -7.62 -3.07 20.47
CA LYS A 270 -7.79 -4.26 21.32
C LYS A 270 -9.15 -4.95 21.18
N ASP A 271 -10.20 -4.19 20.92
CA ASP A 271 -11.56 -4.68 20.63
C ASP A 271 -11.76 -5.09 19.16
N GLN A 272 -10.71 -4.92 18.33
CA GLN A 272 -10.67 -5.15 16.90
C GLN A 272 -11.70 -4.35 16.09
N GLN A 273 -12.29 -3.30 16.67
CA GLN A 273 -13.32 -2.48 16.01
C GLN A 273 -12.73 -1.30 15.22
N THR A 274 -11.53 -0.84 15.56
CA THR A 274 -10.82 0.23 14.85
C THR A 274 -9.63 -0.32 14.11
N VAL A 275 -9.58 -0.08 12.79
CA VAL A 275 -8.40 -0.36 11.96
C VAL A 275 -7.59 0.93 11.84
N TYR A 276 -6.34 0.89 12.29
CA TYR A 276 -5.38 1.97 12.10
C TYR A 276 -4.56 1.72 10.84
N LEU A 277 -4.62 2.65 9.87
CA LEU A 277 -3.87 2.59 8.62
C LEU A 277 -2.69 3.56 8.71
N PHE A 278 -1.47 3.05 8.63
CA PHE A 278 -0.26 3.85 8.54
C PHE A 278 -0.04 4.25 7.08
N VAL A 279 -0.09 5.55 6.80
CA VAL A 279 0.02 6.12 5.45
C VAL A 279 1.40 6.75 5.29
N GLU A 280 2.23 6.10 4.48
CA GLU A 280 3.55 6.59 4.13
C GLU A 280 3.46 7.72 3.10
N GLY A 281 4.18 8.81 3.35
CA GLY A 281 4.32 9.90 2.38
C GLY A 281 3.00 10.52 1.93
N VAL A 282 2.91 10.83 0.63
CA VAL A 282 1.75 11.48 0.00
C VAL A 282 1.16 10.54 -1.05
N PRO A 283 -0.03 9.96 -0.82
CA PRO A 283 -0.68 9.12 -1.82
C PRO A 283 -0.94 9.87 -3.13
N THR A 284 -0.75 9.19 -4.25
CA THR A 284 -1.05 9.74 -5.58
C THR A 284 -2.55 9.79 -5.90
N GLY A 285 -3.34 9.00 -5.19
CA GLY A 285 -4.81 8.90 -5.23
C GLY A 285 -5.35 8.22 -3.96
N PRO A 286 -6.67 7.95 -3.88
CA PRO A 286 -7.30 7.41 -2.67
C PRO A 286 -6.69 6.09 -2.23
N ILE A 287 -6.42 5.91 -0.93
CA ILE A 287 -5.92 4.63 -0.42
C ILE A 287 -7.05 3.60 -0.44
N ALA A 288 -6.71 2.33 -0.70
CA ALA A 288 -7.68 1.26 -0.83
C ALA A 288 -7.65 0.33 0.40
N LEU A 289 -8.82 0.10 0.99
CA LEU A 289 -9.06 -0.89 2.03
C LEU A 289 -10.01 -1.96 1.47
N LYS A 290 -9.54 -3.21 1.43
CA LYS A 290 -10.13 -4.28 0.65
C LYS A 290 -10.63 -5.40 1.57
N GLY A 291 -11.79 -5.99 1.24
CA GLY A 291 -12.26 -7.19 1.94
C GLY A 291 -12.74 -6.94 3.37
N ILE A 292 -13.21 -5.73 3.67
CA ILE A 292 -13.85 -5.40 4.95
C ILE A 292 -15.34 -5.65 4.81
N LYS A 293 -15.90 -6.57 5.59
CA LYS A 293 -17.34 -6.91 5.53
C LYS A 293 -18.21 -5.97 6.36
N ASN A 294 -17.60 -5.25 7.28
CA ASN A 294 -18.24 -4.37 8.25
C ASN A 294 -18.83 -3.11 7.61
N GLY A 295 -19.82 -2.52 8.29
CA GLY A 295 -20.18 -1.12 8.08
C GLY A 295 -19.08 -0.20 8.61
N ILE A 296 -18.93 0.97 7.97
CA ILE A 296 -18.01 2.01 8.42
C ILE A 296 -18.80 3.02 9.25
N SER A 297 -18.46 3.13 10.54
CA SER A 297 -19.05 4.14 11.42
C SER A 297 -18.44 5.51 11.17
N ARG A 298 -17.11 5.59 11.02
CA ARG A 298 -16.39 6.81 10.64
C ARG A 298 -14.96 6.52 10.22
N ILE A 299 -14.40 7.44 9.44
CA ILE A 299 -12.97 7.46 9.09
C ILE A 299 -12.43 8.84 9.46
N ARG A 300 -11.29 8.89 10.17
CA ARG A 300 -10.65 10.15 10.54
C ARG A 300 -9.13 10.05 10.61
N ILE A 301 -8.47 11.20 10.55
CA ILE A 301 -7.04 11.32 10.83
C ILE A 301 -6.81 11.31 12.35
N VAL A 302 -5.90 10.46 12.82
CA VAL A 302 -5.55 10.34 14.24
C VAL A 302 -4.82 11.61 14.72
N GLY A 303 -5.13 12.05 15.94
CA GLY A 303 -4.56 13.24 16.55
C GLY A 303 -5.28 14.52 16.17
N GLU A 304 -5.30 14.90 14.89
CA GLU A 304 -6.00 16.13 14.47
C GLU A 304 -7.51 15.97 14.31
N GLY A 305 -8.00 14.74 14.08
CA GLY A 305 -9.44 14.42 14.13
C GLY A 305 -10.24 14.75 12.87
N SER A 306 -9.63 15.22 11.77
CA SER A 306 -10.36 15.50 10.52
C SER A 306 -11.09 14.26 10.01
N MET A 307 -12.39 14.41 9.74
CA MET A 307 -13.22 13.36 9.15
C MET A 307 -12.90 13.21 7.66
N LEU A 308 -12.83 11.96 7.19
CA LEU A 308 -12.54 11.63 5.80
C LEU A 308 -13.76 10.98 5.15
N ASN A 309 -14.01 11.36 3.90
CA ASN A 309 -14.99 10.70 3.06
C ASN A 309 -14.42 9.41 2.49
N HIS A 310 -15.31 8.50 2.09
CA HIS A 310 -14.95 7.29 1.38
C HIS A 310 -15.99 6.95 0.32
N SER A 311 -15.55 6.15 -0.64
CA SER A 311 -16.38 5.61 -1.72
C SER A 311 -16.18 4.10 -1.77
N ILE A 312 -17.20 3.34 -2.17
CA ILE A 312 -17.10 1.88 -2.28
C ILE A 312 -17.30 1.47 -3.73
N TYR A 313 -16.30 0.84 -4.33
CA TYR A 313 -16.36 0.32 -5.71
C TYR A 313 -16.35 -1.22 -5.73
N ASN A 314 -16.73 -1.82 -6.86
CA ASN A 314 -16.79 -3.27 -7.04
C ASN A 314 -17.73 -3.98 -6.05
N LYS A 315 -18.81 -3.30 -5.66
CA LYS A 315 -19.83 -3.85 -4.77
C LYS A 315 -21.12 -4.05 -5.56
N LEU A 316 -21.42 -5.30 -5.87
CA LEU A 316 -22.72 -5.66 -6.42
C LEU A 316 -23.75 -5.69 -5.29
N TYR A 317 -24.88 -5.01 -5.48
CA TYR A 317 -25.91 -4.85 -4.44
C TYR A 317 -26.46 -6.18 -3.92
N TRP A 318 -26.49 -7.20 -4.78
CA TRP A 318 -27.00 -8.55 -4.48
C TRP A 318 -25.93 -9.50 -3.93
N SER A 319 -24.65 -9.12 -3.96
CA SER A 319 -23.55 -10.00 -3.56
C SER A 319 -23.15 -9.75 -2.12
N ASP A 320 -22.91 -10.79 -1.33
CA ASP A 320 -22.33 -10.66 0.00
C ASP A 320 -20.84 -10.29 -0.03
N ARG A 321 -20.21 -10.31 -1.22
CA ARG A 321 -18.82 -9.90 -1.39
C ARG A 321 -18.70 -8.40 -1.06
N PRO A 322 -17.78 -8.00 -0.17
CA PRO A 322 -17.57 -6.59 0.11
C PRO A 322 -16.88 -5.90 -1.07
N GLY A 323 -17.23 -4.63 -1.28
CA GLY A 323 -16.51 -3.78 -2.22
C GLY A 323 -15.11 -3.41 -1.72
N ILE A 324 -14.45 -2.55 -2.49
CA ILE A 324 -13.21 -1.89 -2.10
C ILE A 324 -13.55 -0.49 -1.62
N ILE A 325 -13.17 -0.19 -0.39
CA ILE A 325 -13.33 1.13 0.23
C ILE A 325 -12.13 1.97 -0.22
N TYR A 326 -12.40 3.12 -0.82
CA TYR A 326 -11.41 4.10 -1.22
C TYR A 326 -11.53 5.33 -0.33
N ILE A 327 -10.42 5.75 0.27
CA ILE A 327 -10.37 6.83 1.24
C ILE A 327 -9.49 7.95 0.66
N ASP A 328 -10.10 9.11 0.44
CA ASP A 328 -9.40 10.31 -0.02
C ASP A 328 -8.78 11.05 1.16
N ILE A 329 -7.48 11.31 1.08
CA ILE A 329 -6.73 12.00 2.12
C ILE A 329 -6.29 13.37 1.58
N PRO A 330 -6.82 14.48 2.12
CA PRO A 330 -6.42 15.81 1.68
C PRO A 330 -4.92 16.03 1.94
N LYS A 331 -4.15 16.36 0.90
CA LYS A 331 -2.69 16.56 0.99
C LYS A 331 -2.27 17.57 2.09
N LYS A 332 -3.11 18.58 2.35
CA LYS A 332 -2.89 19.62 3.38
C LYS A 332 -3.04 19.12 4.82
N ARG A 333 -3.58 17.91 5.02
CA ARG A 333 -3.86 17.29 6.33
C ARG A 333 -2.88 16.16 6.66
N LEU A 334 -1.95 15.86 5.76
CA LEU A 334 -0.95 14.83 5.99
C LEU A 334 0.00 15.26 7.10
N ASP A 335 0.33 14.33 7.98
CA ASP A 335 1.42 14.48 8.93
C ASP A 335 2.76 14.50 8.19
N LYS A 336 3.69 15.35 8.65
CA LYS A 336 5.03 15.53 8.07
C LYS A 336 5.83 14.22 8.07
N ASN A 337 5.65 13.39 9.09
CA ASN A 337 6.41 12.16 9.26
C ASN A 337 5.65 10.95 8.72
N MET A 338 4.45 10.71 9.26
CA MET A 338 3.57 9.64 8.83
C MET A 338 2.16 9.90 9.29
N THR A 339 1.20 9.81 8.38
CA THR A 339 -0.21 10.01 8.71
C THR A 339 -0.79 8.70 9.22
N VAL A 340 -1.62 8.74 10.26
CA VAL A 340 -2.38 7.58 10.73
C VAL A 340 -3.87 7.85 10.57
N ILE A 341 -4.58 6.90 9.97
CA ILE A 341 -6.04 6.96 9.78
C ILE A 341 -6.70 5.92 10.66
N ALA A 342 -7.70 6.34 11.43
CA ALA A 342 -8.57 5.44 12.17
C ALA A 342 -9.84 5.19 11.36
N VAL A 343 -10.08 3.93 11.01
CA VAL A 343 -11.32 3.42 10.41
C VAL A 343 -12.09 2.72 11.51
N LEU A 344 -13.11 3.38 12.07
CA LEU A 344 -13.99 2.79 13.07
C LEU A 344 -15.10 2.01 12.36
N LEU A 345 -15.17 0.72 12.65
CA LEU A 345 -16.18 -0.19 12.14
C LEU A 345 -17.40 -0.25 13.06
N ASP A 346 -18.53 -0.71 12.55
CA ASP A 346 -19.77 -0.94 13.31
C ASP A 346 -19.66 -2.05 14.37
N LYS A 347 -18.73 -2.99 14.18
CA LYS A 347 -18.42 -4.12 15.07
C LYS A 347 -16.97 -4.59 14.84
N PRO A 348 -16.42 -5.54 15.63
CA PRO A 348 -15.09 -6.10 15.40
C PRO A 348 -14.87 -6.55 13.95
N VAL A 349 -13.65 -6.38 13.46
CA VAL A 349 -13.33 -6.54 12.03
C VAL A 349 -13.61 -7.96 11.53
N GLU A 350 -14.37 -8.04 10.45
CA GLU A 350 -14.66 -9.26 9.71
C GLU A 350 -14.07 -9.14 8.30
N LEU A 351 -13.14 -10.05 7.99
CA LEU A 351 -12.44 -10.04 6.71
C LEU A 351 -13.02 -11.05 5.72
N TYR A 352 -13.18 -10.59 4.49
CA TYR A 352 -13.44 -11.45 3.35
C TYR A 352 -12.13 -11.73 2.60
N ARG A 353 -11.80 -13.01 2.43
CA ARG A 353 -10.74 -13.49 1.55
C ARG A 353 -11.32 -14.57 0.64
N GLU A 354 -11.33 -14.29 -0.65
CA GLU A 354 -11.85 -15.23 -1.64
C GLU A 354 -10.97 -16.48 -1.71
N LYS A 355 -11.60 -17.66 -1.67
CA LYS A 355 -10.94 -18.91 -2.10
C LYS A 355 -11.18 -19.03 -3.60
N VAL A 356 -10.32 -18.39 -4.39
CA VAL A 356 -10.45 -18.41 -5.85
C VAL A 356 -10.04 -19.80 -6.35
N LYS A 357 -11.00 -20.52 -6.94
CA LYS A 357 -10.72 -21.71 -7.75
C LYS A 357 -10.73 -21.29 -9.21
N THR A 358 -9.89 -21.91 -10.03
CA THR A 358 -9.95 -21.77 -11.48
C THR A 358 -11.36 -22.12 -11.93
N ILE A 359 -12.00 -21.27 -12.73
CA ILE A 359 -13.21 -21.67 -13.45
C ILE A 359 -12.73 -22.54 -14.60
N GLU A 360 -12.81 -23.86 -14.43
CA GLU A 360 -12.30 -24.83 -15.41
C GLU A 360 -13.23 -25.01 -16.62
N ASN A 361 -14.50 -24.56 -16.50
CA ASN A 361 -15.46 -24.62 -17.58
C ASN A 361 -16.51 -23.51 -17.44
N ASN A 362 -16.77 -22.76 -18.52
CA ASN A 362 -17.84 -21.76 -18.65
C ASN A 362 -19.03 -22.28 -19.50
N LEU A 363 -19.04 -23.58 -19.86
CA LEU A 363 -20.12 -24.25 -20.60
C LEU A 363 -21.17 -24.86 -19.69
#